data_AF-A0A916C1U4-F1
#
_entry.id   AF-A0A916C1U4-F1
#
_cell.length_a   1.000
_cell.length_b   1.000
_cell.length_c   1.000
_cell.angle_alpha   90.00
_cell.angle_beta   90.00
_cell.angle_gamma   90.00
#
_symmetry.space_group_name_H-M   'P 1'
#
loop_
_entity.id
_entity.type
_entity.pdbx_description
1 polymer ?
#
loop_
_entity_poly.entity_id
_entity_poly.type
_entity_poly.pdbx_seq_one_letter_code
_entity_poly.pdbx_strand_id
1 'polypeptide(L)'
;MPETVLGYAAPAKDILIEPAVLQGRIAELGKQIEIDYAGQELVLVCILKGGVLFLTDLMRTIHIPHAIDFMAVSSYGIGARETTGIVRIIMDLERDIRGKHVLLVEDIIDSGRTLHYICDVLRAREPA
;
A
#
# COMPACT_ATOMS: atom_id res chain seq x y z
N MET A 1 -11.86 30.21 -20.95
CA MET A 1 -10.62 29.64 -20.37
C MET A 1 -10.41 28.30 -21.02
N PRO A 2 -9.22 27.94 -21.53
CA PRO A 2 -9.07 26.69 -22.26
C PRO A 2 -9.28 25.52 -21.29
N GLU A 3 -10.17 24.60 -21.67
CA GLU A 3 -10.41 23.35 -20.96
C GLU A 3 -9.12 22.54 -20.91
N THR A 4 -8.71 22.15 -19.71
CA THR A 4 -7.57 21.24 -19.51
C THR A 4 -7.94 19.86 -20.08
N VAL A 5 -7.01 19.27 -20.85
CA VAL A 5 -7.21 18.11 -21.76
C VAL A 5 -7.78 16.84 -21.10
N LEU A 6 -7.92 16.77 -19.77
CA LEU A 6 -8.40 15.58 -19.05
C LEU A 6 -9.29 15.90 -17.82
N GLY A 7 -9.81 17.13 -17.69
CA GLY A 7 -10.68 17.50 -16.56
C GLY A 7 -9.99 17.51 -15.18
N TYR A 8 -8.66 17.57 -15.14
CA TYR A 8 -7.91 17.64 -13.89
C TYR A 8 -8.11 18.97 -13.17
N ALA A 9 -8.23 18.89 -11.84
CA ALA A 9 -8.23 20.05 -10.96
C ALA A 9 -6.92 20.84 -11.10
N ALA A 10 -6.98 22.14 -10.80
CA ALA A 10 -5.80 22.99 -10.71
C ALA A 10 -4.78 22.39 -9.71
N PRO A 11 -3.47 22.58 -9.94
CA PRO A 11 -2.43 22.05 -9.05
C PRO A 11 -2.65 22.51 -7.61
N ALA A 12 -2.25 21.67 -6.66
CA ALA A 12 -2.37 21.93 -5.23
C ALA A 12 -1.75 23.28 -4.86
N LYS A 13 -2.41 23.99 -3.93
CA LYS A 13 -2.03 25.36 -3.56
C LYS A 13 -0.72 25.42 -2.76
N ASP A 14 -0.46 24.37 -1.97
CA ASP A 14 0.68 24.26 -1.05
C ASP A 14 1.32 22.87 -1.16
N ILE A 15 2.64 22.79 -0.99
CA ILE A 15 3.39 21.54 -0.91
C ILE A 15 3.42 21.09 0.56
N LEU A 16 2.83 19.93 0.86
CA LEU A 16 2.82 19.38 2.22
C LEU A 16 4.10 18.61 2.57
N ILE A 17 4.67 17.90 1.59
CA ILE A 17 5.87 17.10 1.75
C ILE A 17 6.76 17.37 0.55
N GLU A 18 7.95 17.91 0.82
CA GLU A 18 8.94 18.14 -0.22
C GLU A 18 9.43 16.80 -0.81
N PRO A 19 9.62 16.69 -2.14
CA PRO A 19 10.04 15.44 -2.77
C PRO A 19 11.31 14.84 -2.18
N ALA A 20 12.30 15.69 -1.85
CA ALA A 20 13.56 15.23 -1.26
C ALA A 20 13.37 14.64 0.15
N VAL A 21 12.44 15.21 0.93
CA VAL A 21 12.09 14.72 2.27
C VAL A 21 11.40 13.36 2.16
N LEU A 22 10.45 13.22 1.24
CA LEU A 22 9.78 11.95 0.99
C LEU A 22 10.77 10.85 0.59
N GLN A 23 11.64 11.11 -0.39
CA GLN A 23 12.63 10.13 -0.86
C GLN A 23 13.65 9.78 0.23
N GLY A 24 14.09 10.75 1.04
CA GLY A 24 14.92 10.50 2.20
C GLY A 24 14.26 9.55 3.19
N ARG A 25 12.97 9.78 3.49
CA ARG A 25 12.22 8.91 4.40
C ARG A 25 12.00 7.51 3.84
N ILE A 26 11.74 7.38 2.54
CA ILE A 26 11.63 6.08 1.87
C ILE A 26 12.93 5.28 2.00
N ALA A 27 14.09 5.92 1.79
CA ALA A 27 15.38 5.26 1.95
C ALA A 27 15.67 4.81 3.39
N GLU A 28 15.23 5.57 4.39
CA GLU A 28 15.31 5.16 5.80
C GLU A 28 14.42 3.95 6.08
N LEU A 29 13.20 3.93 5.55
CA LEU A 29 12.28 2.80 5.69
C LEU A 29 12.83 1.54 5.02
N GLY A 30 13.39 1.65 3.81
CA GLY A 30 14.02 0.53 3.12
C GLY A 30 15.11 -0.15 3.95
N LYS A 31 16.02 0.66 4.54
CA LYS A 31 17.06 0.14 5.44
C LYS A 31 16.50 -0.53 6.69
N GLN A 32 15.43 0.03 7.26
CA GLN A 32 14.79 -0.56 8.42
C GLN A 32 14.18 -1.94 8.06
N ILE A 33 13.47 -2.02 6.94
CA ILE A 33 12.87 -3.27 6.43
C ILE A 33 13.96 -4.31 6.14
N GLU A 34 15.09 -3.92 5.57
CA GLU A 34 16.22 -4.84 5.35
C GLU A 34 16.72 -5.47 6.65
N ILE A 35 16.85 -4.67 7.71
CA ILE A 35 17.31 -5.16 9.03
C ILE A 35 16.26 -6.11 9.62
N ASP A 36 14.98 -5.72 9.58
CA ASP A 36 13.90 -6.45 10.23
C ASP A 36 13.60 -7.79 9.54
N TYR A 37 13.82 -7.88 8.22
CA TYR A 37 13.49 -9.05 7.41
C TYR A 37 14.71 -9.75 6.80
N ALA A 38 15.93 -9.47 7.31
CA ALA A 38 17.15 -10.13 6.82
C ALA A 38 17.05 -11.66 6.91
N GLY A 39 17.22 -12.35 5.78
CA GLY A 39 17.14 -13.81 5.70
C GLY A 39 15.73 -14.39 5.76
N GLN A 40 14.69 -13.55 5.74
CA GLN A 40 13.29 -13.97 5.76
C GLN A 40 12.67 -14.03 4.36
N GLU A 41 11.64 -14.87 4.18
CA GLU A 41 10.80 -14.85 2.98
C GLU A 41 9.80 -13.70 3.03
N LEU A 42 10.20 -12.54 2.50
CA LEU A 42 9.40 -11.31 2.49
C LEU A 42 8.50 -11.20 1.24
N VAL A 43 7.22 -10.88 1.47
CA VAL A 43 6.25 -10.51 0.43
C VAL A 43 5.72 -9.10 0.72
N LEU A 44 5.97 -8.17 -0.19
CA LEU A 44 5.37 -6.84 -0.18
C LEU A 44 3.99 -6.90 -0.82
N VAL A 45 2.94 -6.56 -0.07
CA VAL A 45 1.56 -6.55 -0.57
C VAL A 45 1.06 -5.12 -0.67
N CYS A 46 0.81 -4.64 -1.89
CA CYS A 46 0.28 -3.31 -2.13
C CYS A 46 -1.23 -3.34 -2.36
N ILE A 47 -1.96 -2.45 -1.68
CA ILE A 47 -3.38 -2.26 -1.93
C ILE A 47 -3.56 -1.25 -3.07
N LEU A 48 -4.25 -1.67 -4.12
CA LEU A 48 -4.48 -0.85 -5.30
C LEU A 48 -5.55 0.22 -5.03
N LYS A 49 -5.40 1.42 -5.58
CA LYS A 49 -4.44 1.83 -6.63
C LYS A 49 -3.36 2.80 -6.15
N GLY A 50 -3.62 3.60 -5.10
CA GLY A 50 -2.81 4.75 -4.73
C GLY A 50 -1.40 4.39 -4.23
N GLY A 51 -1.28 3.26 -3.52
CA GLY A 51 -0.01 2.75 -2.98
C GLY A 51 1.06 2.38 -4.01
N VAL A 52 0.73 2.27 -5.30
CA VAL A 52 1.66 1.74 -6.31
C VAL A 52 2.93 2.59 -6.44
N LEU A 53 2.81 3.92 -6.49
CA LEU A 53 3.99 4.78 -6.62
C LEU A 53 4.90 4.66 -5.39
N PHE A 54 4.31 4.70 -4.19
CA PHE A 54 5.04 4.53 -2.94
C PHE A 54 5.71 3.17 -2.84
N LEU A 55 5.01 2.08 -3.19
CA LEU A 55 5.58 0.74 -3.29
C LEU A 55 6.79 0.72 -4.24
N THR A 56 6.68 1.31 -5.43
CA THR A 56 7.76 1.25 -6.41
C THR A 56 9.01 1.99 -5.97
N ASP A 57 8.86 3.10 -5.24
CA ASP A 57 10.00 3.82 -4.67
C ASP A 57 10.58 3.06 -3.47
N LEU A 58 9.73 2.52 -2.59
CA LEU A 58 10.14 1.74 -1.44
C LEU A 58 10.89 0.46 -1.82
N MET A 59 10.34 -0.36 -2.72
CA MET A 59 10.93 -1.64 -3.10
C MET A 59 12.33 -1.50 -3.72
N ARG A 60 12.62 -0.36 -4.38
CA ARG A 60 13.95 -0.06 -4.93
C ARG A 60 14.99 0.22 -3.85
N THR A 61 14.56 0.56 -2.64
CA THR A 61 15.45 0.83 -1.51
C THR A 61 15.69 -0.39 -0.62
N ILE A 62 15.01 -1.51 -0.88
CA ILE A 62 15.13 -2.76 -0.14
C ILE A 62 16.02 -3.73 -0.94
N HIS A 63 17.21 -4.04 -0.43
CA HIS A 63 18.25 -4.85 -1.10
C HIS A 63 18.30 -6.31 -0.65
N ILE A 64 17.30 -6.78 0.09
CA ILE A 64 17.09 -8.21 0.36
C ILE A 64 16.09 -8.80 -0.65
N PRO A 65 16.18 -10.11 -0.97
CA PRO A 65 15.19 -10.76 -1.84
C PRO A 65 13.78 -10.62 -1.28
N HIS A 66 12.85 -10.16 -2.12
CA HIS A 66 11.44 -10.04 -1.75
C HIS A 66 10.55 -10.29 -2.98
N ALA A 67 9.34 -10.77 -2.73
CA ALA A 67 8.28 -10.84 -3.74
C ALA A 67 7.35 -9.63 -3.62
N ILE A 68 6.61 -9.37 -4.69
CA ILE A 68 5.54 -8.36 -4.71
C ILE A 68 4.25 -9.06 -5.10
N ASP A 69 3.16 -8.66 -4.45
CA ASP A 69 1.80 -9.02 -4.81
C ASP A 69 0.86 -7.82 -4.58
N PHE A 70 -0.33 -7.88 -5.17
CA PHE A 70 -1.29 -6.79 -5.15
C PHE A 70 -2.66 -7.30 -4.70
N MET A 71 -3.38 -6.45 -3.99
CA MET A 71 -4.81 -6.65 -3.72
C MET A 71 -5.59 -5.43 -4.17
N ALA A 72 -6.81 -5.62 -4.63
CA ALA A 72 -7.74 -4.53 -4.89
C ALA A 72 -9.00 -4.74 -4.07
N VAL A 73 -9.40 -3.72 -3.31
CA VAL A 73 -10.62 -3.72 -2.51
C VAL A 73 -11.55 -2.59 -2.96
N SER A 74 -12.85 -2.82 -2.86
CA SER A 74 -13.87 -1.78 -3.00
C SER A 74 -14.68 -1.69 -1.73
N SER A 75 -14.92 -0.45 -1.28
CA SER A 75 -15.87 -0.19 -0.21
C SER A 75 -17.30 -0.48 -0.71
N TYR A 76 -18.10 -1.14 0.13
CA TYR A 76 -19.54 -1.15 -0.07
C TYR A 76 -20.09 0.25 0.25
N GLY A 77 -20.58 0.96 -0.76
CA GLY A 77 -21.28 2.23 -0.60
C GLY A 77 -20.71 3.36 -1.45
N ILE A 78 -21.04 3.37 -2.74
CA ILE A 78 -21.02 4.63 -3.49
C ILE A 78 -22.18 5.48 -2.91
N GLY A 79 -21.87 6.46 -2.07
CA GLY A 79 -22.82 7.49 -1.63
C GLY A 79 -23.15 7.59 -0.14
N ALA A 80 -22.65 6.71 0.73
CA ALA A 80 -22.77 6.88 2.18
C ALA A 80 -21.46 7.43 2.73
N ARG A 81 -21.52 8.52 3.50
CA ARG A 81 -20.37 9.15 4.20
C ARG A 81 -19.70 8.24 5.24
N GLU A 82 -20.16 7.00 5.39
CA GLU A 82 -19.65 6.03 6.36
C GLU A 82 -19.39 4.70 5.67
N THR A 83 -18.15 4.22 5.75
CA THR A 83 -17.82 2.85 5.36
C THR A 83 -18.26 1.91 6.47
N THR A 84 -19.09 0.91 6.15
CA THR A 84 -19.50 -0.13 7.12
C THR A 84 -18.33 -0.99 7.61
N GLY A 85 -17.14 -0.81 7.04
CA GLY A 85 -15.94 -1.63 7.29
C GLY A 85 -15.94 -2.93 6.46
N ILE A 86 -17.04 -3.26 5.80
CA ILE A 86 -17.12 -4.40 4.89
C ILE A 86 -16.58 -3.95 3.54
N VAL A 87 -15.41 -4.46 3.18
CA VAL A 87 -14.80 -4.24 1.85
C VAL A 87 -14.89 -5.51 1.02
N ARG A 88 -15.21 -5.35 -0.26
CA ARG A 88 -15.21 -6.44 -1.23
C ARG A 88 -13.81 -6.57 -1.81
N ILE A 89 -13.23 -7.76 -1.77
CA ILE A 89 -12.03 -8.08 -2.53
C ILE A 89 -12.42 -8.19 -4.01
N ILE A 90 -11.85 -7.33 -4.84
CA ILE A 90 -12.02 -7.34 -6.30
C ILE A 90 -10.90 -8.15 -6.94
N MET A 91 -9.69 -8.02 -6.40
CA MET A 91 -8.50 -8.75 -6.82
C MET A 91 -7.79 -9.24 -5.57
N ASP A 92 -7.60 -10.55 -5.50
CA ASP A 92 -6.93 -11.21 -4.39
C ASP A 92 -5.46 -11.50 -4.74
N LEU A 93 -4.66 -11.86 -3.74
CA LEU A 93 -3.29 -12.32 -3.90
C LEU A 93 -3.22 -13.52 -4.84
N GLU A 94 -2.21 -13.52 -5.72
CA GLU A 94 -1.91 -14.67 -6.56
C GLU A 94 -0.97 -15.66 -5.85
N ARG A 95 -0.14 -15.17 -4.92
CA ARG A 95 0.85 -15.96 -4.21
C ARG A 95 0.27 -16.52 -2.90
N ASP A 96 0.66 -17.76 -2.60
CA ASP A 96 0.51 -18.29 -1.25
C ASP A 96 1.46 -17.55 -0.30
N ILE A 97 0.90 -17.05 0.81
CA ILE A 97 1.61 -16.30 1.84
C ILE A 97 1.78 -17.09 3.13
N ARG A 98 1.33 -18.36 3.18
CA ARG A 98 1.46 -19.20 4.36
C ARG A 98 2.92 -19.34 4.78
N GLY A 99 3.21 -19.07 6.05
CA GLY A 99 4.56 -19.12 6.61
C GLY A 99 5.53 -18.07 6.05
N LYS A 100 5.04 -17.07 5.32
CA LYS A 100 5.86 -15.97 4.80
C LYS A 100 5.63 -14.70 5.59
N HIS A 101 6.63 -13.83 5.61
CA HIS A 101 6.51 -12.52 6.19
C HIS A 101 5.82 -11.58 5.22
N VAL A 102 4.69 -11.03 5.62
CA VAL A 102 3.88 -10.13 4.79
C VAL A 102 4.01 -8.71 5.28
N LEU A 103 4.48 -7.81 4.41
CA LEU A 103 4.53 -6.38 4.66
C LEU A 103 3.50 -5.69 3.77
N LEU A 104 2.43 -5.18 4.39
CA LEU A 104 1.44 -4.36 3.72
C LEU A 104 1.99 -2.97 3.42
N VAL A 105 1.79 -2.51 2.19
CA VAL A 105 2.23 -1.21 1.69
C VAL A 105 1.01 -0.41 1.22
N GLU A 106 0.75 0.70 1.90
CA GLU A 106 -0.33 1.65 1.65
C GLU A 106 0.25 3.06 1.49
N ASP A 107 -0.41 3.92 0.71
CA ASP A 107 -0.02 5.33 0.56
C ASP A 107 -0.46 6.19 1.76
N ILE A 108 -1.65 5.91 2.32
CA ILE A 108 -2.19 6.63 3.47
C ILE A 108 -3.10 5.74 4.31
N ILE A 109 -3.06 5.95 5.62
CA ILE A 109 -4.01 5.37 6.56
C ILE A 109 -4.79 6.52 7.18
N ASP A 110 -6.10 6.54 6.96
CA ASP A 110 -7.03 7.47 7.60
C ASP A 110 -7.70 6.77 8.80
N SER A 111 -8.94 6.30 8.68
CA SER A 111 -9.65 5.61 9.77
C SER A 111 -9.11 4.21 10.14
N GLY A 112 -8.28 3.60 9.29
CA GLY A 112 -7.72 2.25 9.51
C GLY A 112 -8.70 1.08 9.36
N ARG A 113 -10.00 1.31 9.14
CA ARG A 113 -11.03 0.24 9.05
C ARG A 113 -10.76 -0.76 7.92
N THR A 114 -10.43 -0.25 6.73
CA THR A 114 -10.08 -1.08 5.56
C THR A 114 -8.84 -1.92 5.84
N LEU A 115 -7.79 -1.29 6.38
CA LEU A 115 -6.54 -1.98 6.71
C LEU A 115 -6.77 -3.07 7.76
N HIS A 116 -7.58 -2.81 8.79
CA HIS A 116 -7.90 -3.80 9.81
C HIS A 116 -8.57 -5.04 9.21
N TYR A 117 -9.58 -4.85 8.35
CA TYR A 117 -10.22 -5.97 7.65
C TYR A 117 -9.23 -6.76 6.79
N ILE A 118 -8.38 -6.06 6.02
CA ILE A 118 -7.38 -6.72 5.16
C ILE A 118 -6.40 -7.53 6.02
N CYS A 119 -5.92 -6.98 7.12
CA CYS A 119 -5.06 -7.70 8.06
C CYS A 119 -5.71 -8.98 8.58
N ASP A 120 -7.01 -8.96 8.90
CA ASP A 120 -7.72 -10.15 9.38
C ASP A 120 -7.85 -11.21 8.27
N VAL A 121 -8.15 -10.80 7.04
CA VAL A 121 -8.17 -11.69 5.87
C VAL A 121 -6.80 -12.33 5.64
N LEU A 122 -5.72 -11.56 5.72
CA LEU A 122 -4.37 -12.06 5.50
C LEU A 122 -3.89 -12.97 6.63
N ARG A 123 -4.19 -12.65 7.88
CA ARG A 123 -3.88 -13.50 9.05
C ARG A 123 -4.54 -14.87 8.96
N ALA A 124 -5.75 -14.95 8.42
CA ALA A 124 -6.45 -16.22 8.21
C ALA A 124 -5.72 -17.15 7.21
N ARG A 125 -4.74 -16.63 6.45
CA ARG A 125 -3.88 -17.40 5.54
C ARG A 125 -2.58 -17.87 6.20
N GLU A 126 -2.44 -17.67 7.51
CA GLU A 126 -1.32 -18.13 8.32
C GLU A 126 0.07 -17.65 7.83
N PRO A 127 0.29 -16.33 7.64
CA PRO A 127 1.64 -15.79 7.47
C PRO A 127 2.50 -16.02 8.73
N ALA A 128 3.82 -15.88 8.60
CA ALA A 128 4.80 -16.09 9.68
C ALA A 128 4.68 -15.09 10.83
#